data_AF-A0AA36GV25-F1
#
_entry.id   AF-A0AA36GV25-F1
#
_cell.length_a   1.000
_cell.length_b   1.000
_cell.length_c   1.000
_cell.angle_alpha   90.00
_cell.angle_beta   90.00
_cell.angle_gamma   90.00
#
_symmetry.space_group_name_H-M   'P 1'
#
loop_
_entity.id
_entity.type
_entity.pdbx_description
1 polymer ?
#
loop_
_entity_poly.entity_id
_entity_poly.type
_entity_poly.pdbx_seq_one_letter_code
_entity_poly.pdbx_strand_id
1 'polypeptide(L)'
;MSETTDTPVYPLQPHERQKKRRLQYDITPPDFSRAADDLLKDEDIPLYARTVLAYLVESHKHFEAVNERNRHLLITLACVTLHPPPCIELIKKILRESEL
;
A
#
# COMPACT_ATOMS: atom_id res chain seq x y z
N MET A 1 18.52 -23.92 -42.19
CA MET A 1 17.06 -23.75 -42.36
C MET A 1 16.56 -23.23 -41.03
N SER A 2 16.20 -21.95 -40.96
CA SER A 2 15.83 -21.29 -39.71
C SER A 2 14.32 -21.16 -39.66
N GLU A 3 13.67 -21.96 -38.83
CA GLU A 3 12.22 -21.92 -38.59
C GLU A 3 11.89 -20.69 -37.75
N THR A 4 11.26 -19.68 -38.35
CA THR A 4 10.68 -18.56 -37.63
C THR A 4 9.36 -19.02 -37.01
N THR A 5 9.32 -19.09 -35.69
CA THR A 5 8.12 -19.43 -34.92
C THR A 5 7.16 -18.24 -34.94
N ASP A 6 6.34 -18.17 -35.99
CA ASP A 6 5.34 -17.12 -36.19
C ASP A 6 4.14 -17.42 -35.27
N THR A 7 4.13 -16.81 -34.09
CA THR A 7 3.04 -16.97 -33.12
C THR A 7 1.92 -16.00 -33.48
N PRO A 8 0.70 -16.47 -33.82
CA PRO A 8 -0.37 -15.59 -34.24
C PRO A 8 -0.81 -14.70 -33.06
N VAL A 9 -0.65 -13.38 -33.24
CA VAL A 9 -1.13 -12.36 -32.31
C VAL A 9 -2.61 -12.13 -32.56
N TYR A 10 -3.46 -12.65 -31.68
CA TYR A 10 -4.89 -12.37 -31.71
C TYR A 10 -5.17 -10.99 -31.10
N PRO A 11 -5.93 -10.11 -31.77
CA PRO A 11 -6.32 -8.84 -31.20
C PRO A 11 -7.30 -9.08 -30.05
N LEU A 12 -6.84 -8.85 -28.82
CA LEU A 12 -7.72 -8.81 -27.64
C LEU A 12 -8.69 -7.65 -27.82
N GLN A 13 -9.99 -7.95 -27.89
CA GLN A 13 -11.00 -6.89 -27.87
C GLN A 13 -10.83 -6.08 -26.58
N PRO A 14 -10.88 -4.73 -26.65
CA PRO A 14 -10.84 -3.91 -25.47
C PRO A 14 -12.10 -4.21 -24.64
N HIS A 15 -11.96 -5.07 -23.63
CA HIS A 15 -13.01 -5.26 -22.64
C HIS A 15 -13.24 -3.92 -21.97
N GLU A 16 -14.43 -3.35 -22.20
CA GLU A 16 -14.92 -2.18 -21.50
C GLU A 16 -14.80 -2.47 -20.00
N ARG A 17 -13.86 -1.78 -19.36
CA ARG A 17 -13.66 -1.85 -17.91
C ARG A 17 -14.98 -1.46 -17.27
N GLN A 18 -15.76 -2.45 -16.82
CA GLN A 18 -16.92 -2.21 -15.98
C GLN A 18 -16.46 -1.33 -14.83
N LYS A 19 -16.99 -0.10 -14.78
CA LYS A 19 -16.76 0.84 -13.68
C LYS A 19 -17.25 0.16 -12.40
N LYS A 20 -16.34 -0.48 -11.67
CA LYS A 20 -16.62 -0.98 -10.32
C LYS A 20 -17.18 0.19 -9.54
N ARG A 21 -18.44 0.07 -9.10
CA ARG A 21 -19.06 1.02 -8.18
C ARG A 21 -18.14 1.11 -6.98
N ARG A 22 -17.54 2.29 -6.78
CA ARG A 22 -16.83 2.58 -5.54
C ARG A 22 -17.88 2.56 -4.45
N LEU A 23 -17.83 1.57 -3.57
CA LEU A 23 -18.64 1.54 -2.36
C LEU A 23 -18.24 2.80 -1.56
N GLN A 24 -19.15 3.77 -1.52
CA GLN A 24 -19.04 4.90 -0.61
C GLN A 24 -19.41 4.36 0.77
N TYR A 25 -18.37 4.11 1.53
CA TYR A 25 -18.49 3.78 2.92
C TYR A 25 -18.49 5.10 3.70
N ASP A 26 -19.67 5.56 4.11
CA ASP A 26 -19.81 6.59 5.15
C ASP A 26 -19.45 5.95 6.50
N ILE A 27 -18.18 5.59 6.65
CA ILE A 27 -17.64 5.01 7.87
C ILE A 27 -16.96 6.16 8.61
N THR A 28 -17.70 6.86 9.47
CA THR A 28 -17.10 7.19 10.77
C THR A 28 -16.78 5.84 11.40
N PRO A 29 -15.50 5.43 11.52
CA PRO A 29 -15.22 4.12 12.06
C PRO A 29 -15.62 4.16 13.54
N PRO A 30 -16.63 3.39 14.00
CA PRO A 30 -16.51 2.90 15.36
C PRO A 30 -15.16 2.21 15.44
N ASP A 31 -14.39 2.44 16.51
CA ASP A 31 -13.07 1.83 16.72
C ASP A 31 -13.14 0.37 16.27
N PHE A 32 -12.55 0.07 15.10
CA PHE A 32 -12.70 -1.23 14.44
C PHE A 32 -12.30 -2.35 15.41
N SER A 33 -11.26 -2.09 16.20
CA SER A 33 -10.79 -2.91 17.30
C SER A 33 -11.88 -3.22 18.33
N ARG A 34 -12.67 -2.22 18.75
CA ARG A 34 -13.73 -2.38 19.74
C ARG A 34 -14.88 -3.21 19.20
N ALA A 35 -15.35 -2.92 17.99
CA ALA A 35 -16.41 -3.69 17.35
C ALA A 35 -15.99 -5.15 17.11
N ALA A 36 -14.73 -5.37 16.72
CA ALA A 36 -14.20 -6.72 16.54
C ALA A 36 -14.06 -7.47 17.88
N ASP A 37 -13.63 -6.80 18.95
CA ASP A 37 -13.56 -7.39 20.30
C ASP A 37 -14.95 -7.78 20.83
N ASP A 38 -15.98 -6.98 20.55
CA ASP A 38 -17.35 -7.27 20.93
C ASP A 38 -17.89 -8.49 20.15
N LEU A 39 -17.62 -8.58 18.85
CA LEU A 39 -18.00 -9.73 18.01
C LEU A 39 -17.24 -11.01 18.38
N LEU A 40 -16.00 -10.93 18.83
CA LEU A 40 -15.23 -12.11 19.25
C LEU A 40 -15.78 -12.73 20.55
N LYS A 41 -16.45 -11.94 21.39
CA LYS A 41 -17.07 -12.37 22.65
C LYS A 41 -18.49 -12.91 22.46
N ASP A 42 -19.08 -12.69 21.30
CA ASP A 42 -20.42 -13.15 20.99
C ASP A 42 -20.44 -14.68 20.80
N GLU A 43 -21.19 -15.37 21.67
CA GLU A 43 -21.34 -16.83 21.61
C GLU A 43 -22.30 -17.29 20.52
N ASP A 44 -23.19 -16.43 20.04
CA ASP A 44 -24.15 -16.73 18.97
C ASP A 44 -23.46 -16.83 17.60
N ILE A 45 -22.26 -16.28 17.47
CA ILE A 45 -21.47 -16.35 16.24
C ILE A 45 -20.81 -17.73 16.11
N PRO A 46 -20.96 -18.41 14.97
CA PRO A 46 -20.29 -19.68 14.72
C PRO A 46 -18.77 -19.61 14.87
N LEU A 47 -18.17 -20.66 15.41
CA LEU A 47 -16.73 -20.72 15.69
C LEU A 47 -15.86 -20.36 14.47
N TYR A 48 -16.19 -20.86 13.28
CA TYR A 48 -15.44 -20.57 12.06
C TYR A 48 -15.42 -19.06 11.73
N ALA A 49 -16.53 -18.37 11.97
CA ALA A 49 -16.64 -16.93 11.71
C ALA A 49 -15.82 -16.13 12.73
N ARG A 50 -15.81 -16.55 14.01
CA ARG A 50 -14.92 -15.98 15.04
C ARG A 50 -13.44 -16.16 14.69
N THR A 51 -13.05 -17.32 14.16
CA THR A 51 -11.67 -17.55 13.71
C THR A 51 -11.29 -16.63 12.55
N VAL A 52 -12.17 -16.45 11.57
CA VAL A 52 -11.94 -15.53 10.45
C VAL A 52 -11.85 -14.08 10.95
N LEU A 53 -12.72 -13.66 11.86
CA LEU A 53 -12.67 -12.34 12.49
C LEU A 53 -11.34 -12.11 13.23
N ALA A 54 -10.90 -13.08 14.02
CA ALA A 54 -9.63 -13.00 14.74
C ALA A 54 -8.44 -12.82 13.77
N TYR A 55 -8.42 -13.58 12.68
CA TYR A 55 -7.41 -13.44 11.63
C TYR A 55 -7.44 -12.05 10.97
N LEU A 56 -8.64 -11.51 10.69
CA LEU A 56 -8.78 -10.18 10.10
C LEU A 56 -8.30 -9.08 11.05
N VAL A 57 -8.56 -9.20 12.35
CA VAL A 57 -8.06 -8.26 13.38
C VAL A 57 -6.54 -8.29 13.45
N GLU A 58 -5.95 -9.48 13.44
CA GLU A 58 -4.50 -9.64 13.45
C GLU A 58 -3.85 -9.06 12.19
N SER A 59 -4.45 -9.31 11.02
CA SER A 59 -4.01 -8.75 9.74
C SER A 59 -4.10 -7.22 9.74
N HIS A 60 -5.17 -6.65 10.30
CA HIS A 60 -5.32 -5.20 10.45
C HIS A 60 -4.19 -4.59 11.29
N LYS A 61 -3.84 -5.19 12.42
CA LYS A 61 -2.72 -4.73 13.27
C LYS A 61 -1.38 -4.74 12.52
N HIS A 62 -1.12 -5.79 11.75
CA HIS A 62 0.08 -5.87 10.92
C HIS A 62 0.11 -4.77 9.85
N PHE A 63 -1.04 -4.54 9.20
CA PHE A 63 -1.18 -3.50 8.19
C PHE A 63 -0.92 -2.12 8.78
N GLU A 64 -1.50 -1.79 9.94
CA GLU A 64 -1.26 -0.53 10.64
C GLU A 64 0.22 -0.33 10.98
N ALA A 65 0.89 -1.36 11.51
CA ALA A 65 2.31 -1.29 11.82
C ALA A 65 3.19 -1.00 10.58
N VAL A 66 2.88 -1.63 9.45
CA VAL A 66 3.57 -1.36 8.18
C VAL A 66 3.28 0.06 7.71
N ASN A 67 2.04 0.52 7.82
CA ASN A 67 1.63 1.84 7.36
C ASN A 67 2.27 2.95 8.21
N GLU A 68 2.40 2.74 9.51
CA GLU A 68 3.10 3.65 10.41
C GLU A 68 4.59 3.74 10.07
N ARG A 69 5.22 2.59 9.81
CA ARG A 69 6.61 2.56 9.34
C ARG A 69 6.77 3.31 8.00
N ASN A 70 5.84 3.14 7.07
CA ASN A 70 5.84 3.87 5.81
C ASN A 70 5.69 5.38 6.01
N ARG A 71 4.83 5.82 6.95
CA ARG A 71 4.72 7.23 7.33
C ARG A 71 6.04 7.78 7.86
N HIS A 72 6.70 7.08 8.77
CA HIS A 72 8.02 7.48 9.27
C HIS A 72 9.06 7.59 8.16
N LEU A 73 9.09 6.62 7.23
CA LEU A 73 9.99 6.67 6.08
C LEU A 73 9.71 7.86 5.17
N LEU A 74 8.43 8.16 4.91
CA LEU A 74 8.04 9.33 4.12
C LEU A 74 8.44 10.64 4.80
N ILE A 75 8.24 10.76 6.11
CA ILE A 75 8.69 11.92 6.88
C ILE A 75 10.22 12.05 6.81
N THR A 76 10.94 10.94 6.96
CA THR A 76 12.41 10.94 6.89
C THR A 76 12.90 11.38 5.50
N LEU A 77 12.28 10.85 4.44
CA LEU A 77 12.60 11.22 3.07
C LEU A 77 12.26 12.69 2.79
N ALA A 78 11.14 13.20 3.31
CA ALA A 78 10.80 14.61 3.22
C ALA A 78 11.85 15.49 3.92
N CYS A 79 12.30 15.13 5.13
CA CYS A 79 13.35 15.86 5.83
C CYS A 79 14.68 15.88 5.05
N VAL A 80 15.09 14.75 4.47
CA VAL A 80 16.34 14.66 3.68
C VAL A 80 16.24 15.44 2.36
N THR A 81 15.05 15.50 1.74
CA THR A 81 14.87 16.24 0.48
C THR A 81 14.73 17.75 0.69
N LEU A 82 14.09 18.19 1.78
CA LEU A 82 13.96 19.62 2.13
C LEU A 82 15.24 20.21 2.74
N HIS A 83 16.03 19.40 3.46
CA HIS A 83 17.34 19.76 3.96
C HIS A 83 18.39 18.75 3.47
N PRO A 84 18.86 18.90 2.21
CA PRO A 84 19.90 18.03 1.70
C PRO A 84 21.14 18.14 2.58
N PRO A 85 21.78 17.02 2.94
CA PRO A 85 22.99 17.05 3.77
C PRO A 85 24.07 17.92 3.13
N PRO A 86 24.93 18.56 3.95
CA PRO A 86 25.95 19.52 3.48
C PRO A 86 26.90 18.92 2.44
N CYS A 87 27.08 17.60 2.44
CA CYS A 87 27.88 16.88 1.43
C CYS A 87 27.29 16.97 0.02
N ILE A 88 25.96 16.95 -0.13
CA ILE A 88 25.29 17.09 -1.43
C ILE A 88 25.48 18.52 -1.96
N GLU A 89 25.37 19.52 -1.08
CA GLU A 89 25.63 20.92 -1.47
C GLU A 89 27.10 21.16 -1.81
N LEU A 90 28.04 20.52 -1.09
CA LEU A 90 29.46 20.57 -1.40
C LEU A 90 29.76 19.93 -2.77
N ILE A 91 29.17 18.77 -3.08
CA ILE A 91 29.33 18.10 -4.38
C ILE A 91 28.72 18.94 -5.50
N LYS A 92 27.52 19.52 -5.30
CA LYS A 92 26.91 20.46 -6.27
C LYS A 92 27.80 21.68 -6.50
N LYS A 93 28.45 22.19 -5.46
CA LYS A 93 29.37 23.33 -5.57
C LYS A 93 30.62 22.96 -6.36
N ILE A 94 31.25 21.83 -6.03
CA ILE A 94 32.42 21.31 -6.75
C ILE A 94 32.09 21.07 -8.23
N LEU A 95 30.93 20.47 -8.53
CA LEU A 95 30.48 20.23 -9.92
C LEU A 95 30.25 21.53 -10.70
N ARG A 96 29.66 22.56 -10.09
CA ARG A 96 29.53 23.89 -10.74
C ARG A 96 30.87 24.57 -10.98
N GLU A 97 31.82 24.40 -10.07
CA GLU A 97 33.16 24.98 -10.19
C GLU A 97 34.03 24.23 -11.21
N SER A 98 33.66 23.02 -11.62
CA SER A 98 34.40 22.21 -12.62
C SER A 98 33.80 22.25 -14.03
N GLU A 99 32.67 22.93 -14.24
CA GLU A 99 32.08 23.21 -15.56
C GLU A 99 32.42 24.62 -16.12
N LEU A 100 33.29 25.37 -15.42
CA LEU A 100 33.84 26.68 -15.82
C LEU A 100 35.32 26.56 -16.21
#